data_AF-A0A4D9D9B4-F1
#
_entry.id   AF-A0A4D9D9B4-F1
#
_cell.length_a   1.000
_cell.length_b   1.000
_cell.length_c   1.000
_cell.angle_alpha   90.00
_cell.angle_beta   90.00
_cell.angle_gamma   90.00
#
_symmetry.space_group_name_H-M   'P 1'
#
loop_
_entity.id
_entity.type
_entity.pdbx_description
1 polymer ?
#
loop_
_entity_poly.entity_id
_entity_poly.type
_entity_poly.pdbx_seq_one_letter_code
_entity_poly.pdbx_strand_id
1 'polypeptide(L)'
;MHEENMEEEGHMDLSEAAAGLVQATLRIAAPRVLLPGDTSEMPDHLSRAKLGNGLVSAHSPPRAAKATKAGILRFQAPNTYRIDNQQRRYVPKRDDMVLGIVEDRGPENYRLNIFASAPGYLPHLAFDGASKRNKPVLRAGSLVYCRVALACIDVDTELTCTVTQGIKKDWMTGESTFGELKGGTVTRCSLGLCRQLLDKDCRVLQVLQKHGVPFEVAVGRNGAFYVNAKDQGIIVAIVNILLNSEMIQDGSEEQMVKFVLKSISNRHRRSALLAPT
;
A
#
# COMPACT_ATOMS: atom_id res chain seq x y z
N MET A 1 -39.70 20.40 -52.94
CA MET A 1 -39.19 19.29 -53.75
C MET A 1 -37.68 19.48 -53.81
N HIS A 2 -36.80 18.79 -53.10
CA HIS A 2 -36.79 17.57 -52.29
C HIS A 2 -35.58 17.70 -51.33
N GLU A 3 -35.76 17.46 -50.03
CA GLU A 3 -35.16 16.36 -49.21
C GLU A 3 -33.62 16.43 -49.08
N GLU A 4 -33.08 16.82 -47.92
CA GLU A 4 -32.75 15.96 -46.74
C GLU A 4 -31.81 14.77 -47.07
N ASN A 5 -30.60 14.82 -46.49
CA ASN A 5 -29.70 13.72 -46.16
C ASN A 5 -28.66 14.31 -45.18
N MET A 6 -28.97 14.43 -43.88
CA MET A 6 -28.99 13.39 -42.84
C MET A 6 -27.57 12.92 -42.50
N GLU A 7 -27.10 13.43 -41.37
CA GLU A 7 -25.84 13.09 -40.69
C GLU A 7 -25.91 11.64 -40.19
N GLU A 8 -25.02 10.77 -40.69
CA GLU A 8 -24.72 9.50 -40.02
C GLU A 8 -23.56 9.72 -39.04
N GLU A 9 -23.88 10.18 -37.82
CA GLU A 9 -23.01 9.93 -36.68
C GLU A 9 -23.02 8.44 -36.36
N GLY A 10 -21.92 7.76 -36.67
CA GLY A 10 -21.69 6.37 -36.32
C GLY A 10 -21.82 6.15 -34.82
N HIS A 11 -22.94 5.57 -34.41
CA HIS A 11 -23.17 5.08 -33.07
C HIS A 11 -22.18 3.92 -32.81
N MET A 12 -21.01 4.23 -32.23
CA MET A 12 -20.06 3.21 -31.77
C MET A 12 -20.74 2.38 -30.67
N ASP A 13 -20.98 1.11 -30.97
CA ASP A 13 -21.63 0.16 -30.08
C ASP A 13 -20.85 0.02 -28.77
N LEU A 14 -21.51 0.33 -27.65
CA LEU A 14 -20.98 0.15 -26.29
C LEU A 14 -20.57 -1.32 -25.99
N SER A 15 -21.07 -2.28 -26.77
CA SER A 15 -20.74 -3.70 -26.69
C SER A 15 -19.37 -4.03 -27.30
N GLU A 16 -18.95 -3.37 -28.39
CA GLU A 16 -17.63 -3.56 -29.00
C GLU A 16 -16.50 -2.95 -28.15
N ALA A 17 -16.74 -1.80 -27.53
CA ALA A 17 -15.79 -1.19 -26.58
C ALA A 17 -15.59 -2.07 -25.33
N ALA A 18 -16.66 -2.67 -24.82
CA ALA A 18 -16.60 -3.63 -23.72
C ALA A 18 -15.88 -4.94 -24.15
N ALA A 19 -16.16 -5.45 -25.35
CA ALA A 19 -15.48 -6.62 -25.90
C ALA A 19 -13.98 -6.38 -26.14
N GLY A 20 -13.60 -5.18 -26.60
CA GLY A 20 -12.21 -4.74 -26.74
C GLY A 20 -11.49 -4.59 -25.41
N LEU A 21 -12.16 -4.07 -24.37
CA LEU A 21 -11.63 -4.05 -23.00
C LEU A 21 -11.44 -5.47 -22.45
N VAL A 22 -12.39 -6.36 -22.70
CA VAL A 22 -12.33 -7.77 -22.26
C VAL A 22 -11.21 -8.52 -23.01
N GLN A 23 -11.06 -8.34 -24.32
CA GLN A 23 -9.94 -8.92 -25.09
C GLN A 23 -8.58 -8.33 -24.73
N ALA A 24 -8.48 -7.03 -24.45
CA ALA A 24 -7.26 -6.41 -23.95
C ALA A 24 -6.91 -6.93 -22.54
N THR A 25 -7.91 -7.08 -21.67
CA THR A 25 -7.77 -7.70 -20.35
C THR A 25 -7.34 -9.17 -20.47
N LEU A 26 -7.86 -9.92 -21.46
CA LEU A 26 -7.49 -11.30 -21.76
C LEU A 26 -6.08 -11.43 -22.37
N ARG A 27 -5.64 -10.51 -23.25
CA ARG A 27 -4.26 -10.51 -23.79
C ARG A 27 -3.22 -10.13 -22.75
N ILE A 28 -3.61 -9.42 -21.69
CA ILE A 28 -2.77 -9.09 -20.53
C ILE A 28 -2.97 -10.10 -19.37
N ALA A 29 -3.85 -11.10 -19.53
CA ALA A 29 -4.15 -12.07 -18.48
C ALA A 29 -2.99 -13.04 -18.20
N ALA A 30 -2.12 -13.29 -19.18
CA ALA A 30 -0.88 -14.02 -18.95
C ALA A 30 0.16 -13.08 -18.32
N PRO A 31 0.80 -13.45 -17.19
CA PRO A 31 1.83 -12.62 -16.57
C PRO A 31 3.01 -12.46 -17.53
N ARG A 32 3.11 -11.29 -18.17
CA ARG A 32 4.23 -10.95 -19.04
C ARG A 32 5.35 -10.33 -18.23
N VAL A 33 6.51 -10.96 -18.26
CA VAL A 33 7.74 -10.38 -17.69
C VAL A 33 8.33 -9.41 -18.71
N LEU A 34 8.61 -8.19 -18.26
CA LEU A 34 9.29 -7.16 -19.05
C LEU A 34 10.65 -6.87 -18.40
N LEU A 35 11.65 -6.60 -19.24
CA LEU A 35 12.97 -6.14 -18.84
C LEU A 35 13.14 -4.65 -19.18
N PRO A 36 14.08 -3.95 -18.52
CA PRO A 36 14.39 -2.57 -18.87
C PRO A 36 14.85 -2.47 -20.32
N GLY A 37 14.21 -1.62 -21.11
CA GLY A 37 14.47 -1.50 -22.54
C GLY A 37 13.35 -2.05 -23.41
N ASP A 38 12.61 -3.04 -22.93
CA ASP A 38 11.52 -3.66 -23.68
C ASP A 38 10.40 -2.64 -23.96
N THR A 39 9.91 -2.67 -25.18
CA THR A 39 8.72 -1.94 -25.61
C THR A 39 7.54 -2.87 -25.62
N SER A 40 6.51 -2.54 -24.86
CA SER A 40 5.22 -3.22 -24.94
C SER A 40 4.27 -2.36 -25.77
N GLU A 41 3.76 -2.91 -26.87
CA GLU A 41 2.62 -2.36 -27.60
C GLU A 41 1.43 -2.31 -26.63
N MET A 42 0.99 -1.10 -26.31
CA MET A 42 -0.21 -0.90 -25.52
C MET A 42 -1.42 -1.08 -26.44
N PRO A 43 -2.53 -1.67 -25.98
CA PRO A 43 -3.72 -1.79 -26.81
C PRO A 43 -4.16 -0.41 -27.31
N ASP A 44 -4.24 -0.26 -28.63
CA ASP A 44 -4.57 1.01 -29.33
C ASP A 44 -5.97 1.55 -28.99
N HIS A 45 -6.80 0.74 -28.35
CA HIS A 45 -8.21 1.02 -28.06
C HIS A 45 -8.44 1.98 -26.87
N LEU A 46 -7.42 2.39 -26.12
CA LEU A 46 -7.56 3.31 -24.98
C LEU A 46 -6.99 4.69 -25.35
N SER A 47 -7.87 5.63 -25.68
CA SER A 47 -7.54 7.03 -25.98
C SER A 47 -6.63 7.70 -24.92
N ARG A 48 -6.65 7.23 -23.66
CA ARG A 48 -5.72 7.62 -22.58
C ARG A 48 -5.36 6.43 -21.68
N ALA A 49 -4.26 5.72 -21.95
CA ALA A 49 -3.66 4.79 -20.99
C ALA A 49 -2.92 5.54 -19.87
N LYS A 50 -3.12 5.14 -18.61
CA LYS A 50 -2.36 5.68 -17.46
C LYS A 50 -1.14 4.81 -17.20
N LEU A 51 0.04 5.38 -17.40
CA LEU A 51 1.31 4.72 -17.10
C LEU A 51 1.64 4.87 -15.63
N GLY A 52 1.72 3.75 -14.93
CA GLY A 52 2.10 3.65 -13.54
C GLY A 52 3.58 3.33 -13.36
N ASN A 53 3.92 2.70 -12.23
CA ASN A 53 5.30 2.41 -11.87
C ASN A 53 6.03 1.56 -12.93
N GLY A 54 7.25 1.97 -13.25
CA GLY A 54 8.15 1.19 -14.11
C GLY A 54 7.91 1.35 -15.61
N LEU A 55 6.90 2.11 -16.03
CA LEU A 55 6.63 2.41 -17.44
C LEU A 55 6.84 3.90 -17.70
N VAL A 56 7.42 4.21 -18.85
CA VAL A 56 7.53 5.57 -19.37
C VAL A 56 6.99 5.61 -20.79
N SER A 57 6.42 6.75 -21.20
CA SER A 57 5.99 6.94 -22.57
C SER A 57 7.22 6.99 -23.47
N ALA A 58 7.28 6.15 -24.50
CA ALA A 58 8.24 6.34 -25.57
C ALA A 58 7.80 7.55 -26.42
N HIS A 59 8.76 8.38 -26.81
CA HIS A 59 8.52 9.58 -27.63
C HIS A 59 8.39 9.26 -29.14
N SER A 60 8.69 8.03 -29.55
CA SER A 60 8.61 7.60 -30.94
C SER A 60 7.23 7.00 -31.25
N PRO A 61 6.55 7.37 -32.34
CA PRO A 61 5.35 6.66 -32.80
C PRO A 61 5.73 5.25 -33.28
N PRO A 62 4.86 4.22 -33.09
CA PRO A 62 3.54 4.23 -32.44
C PRO A 62 3.61 4.40 -30.91
N ARG A 63 2.48 4.75 -30.28
CA ARG A 63 2.32 5.10 -28.85
C ARG A 63 2.73 3.94 -27.92
N ALA A 64 4.03 3.70 -27.79
CA ALA A 64 4.60 2.58 -27.06
C ALA A 64 4.97 2.99 -25.62
N ALA A 65 4.76 2.07 -24.68
CA ALA A 65 5.31 2.21 -23.34
C ALA A 65 6.63 1.44 -23.26
N LYS A 66 7.68 2.10 -22.77
CA LYS A 66 8.98 1.48 -22.53
C LYS A 66 9.09 1.09 -21.07
N ALA A 67 9.51 -0.15 -20.82
CA ALA A 67 9.83 -0.61 -19.48
C ALA A 67 11.16 0.00 -19.01
N THR A 68 11.15 0.61 -17.82
CA THR A 68 12.34 1.12 -17.12
C THR A 68 12.81 0.20 -16.01
N LYS A 69 11.93 -0.69 -15.55
CA LYS A 69 12.19 -1.64 -14.46
C LYS A 69 11.83 -3.04 -14.92
N ALA A 70 12.60 -4.03 -14.46
CA ALA A 70 12.24 -5.42 -14.62
C ALA A 70 11.01 -5.76 -13.75
N GLY A 71 10.12 -6.61 -14.24
CA GLY A 71 9.00 -7.13 -13.46
C GLY A 71 7.83 -7.61 -14.31
N ILE A 72 6.72 -7.89 -13.65
CA ILE A 72 5.51 -8.42 -14.31
C ILE A 72 4.60 -7.25 -14.69
N LEU A 73 4.22 -7.15 -15.96
CA LEU A 73 3.23 -6.19 -16.42
C LEU A 73 1.86 -6.56 -15.83
N ARG A 74 1.27 -5.64 -15.08
CA ARG A 74 -0.10 -5.73 -14.56
C ARG A 74 -0.98 -4.66 -15.17
N PHE A 75 -2.19 -5.06 -15.52
CA PHE A 75 -3.29 -4.18 -15.85
C PHE A 75 -4.23 -4.04 -14.66
N GLN A 76 -4.58 -2.81 -14.34
CA GLN A 76 -5.61 -2.48 -13.36
C GLN A 76 -6.68 -1.66 -14.06
N ALA A 77 -7.90 -2.20 -14.09
CA ALA A 77 -9.07 -1.50 -14.59
C ALA A 77 -9.23 -0.14 -13.86
N PRO A 78 -9.61 0.94 -14.54
CA PRO A 78 -10.12 0.98 -15.92
C PRO A 78 -9.04 1.04 -17.02
N ASN A 79 -7.85 1.57 -16.76
CA ASN A 79 -6.83 1.82 -17.81
C ASN A 79 -5.39 2.04 -17.28
N THR A 80 -5.06 1.49 -16.10
CA THR A 80 -3.75 1.72 -15.46
C THR A 80 -2.82 0.54 -15.68
N TYR A 81 -1.67 0.81 -16.28
CA TYR A 81 -0.62 -0.18 -16.54
C TYR A 81 0.54 0.04 -15.59
N ARG A 82 1.04 -1.00 -14.95
CA ARG A 82 2.17 -0.90 -14.03
C ARG A 82 3.02 -2.15 -14.05
N ILE A 83 4.31 -1.99 -13.79
CA ILE A 83 5.22 -3.11 -13.57
C ILE A 83 5.22 -3.43 -12.08
N ASP A 84 4.82 -4.65 -11.75
CA ASP A 84 5.05 -5.23 -10.43
C ASP A 84 6.51 -5.68 -10.33
N ASN A 85 7.26 -4.89 -9.57
CA ASN A 85 8.63 -5.18 -9.19
C ASN A 85 8.72 -5.32 -7.66
N GLN A 86 9.55 -6.26 -7.22
CA GLN A 86 9.93 -6.39 -5.83
C GLN A 86 11.08 -5.45 -5.48
N GLN A 87 10.71 -4.25 -5.02
CA GLN A 87 11.63 -3.22 -4.55
C GLN A 87 11.47 -3.00 -3.03
N ARG A 88 12.56 -2.63 -2.36
CA ARG A 88 12.55 -2.26 -0.93
C ARG A 88 12.55 -0.75 -0.68
N ARG A 89 13.00 0.04 -1.66
CA ARG A 89 13.04 1.51 -1.56
C ARG A 89 11.68 2.09 -1.90
N TYR A 90 11.08 2.79 -0.95
CA TYR A 90 9.83 3.50 -1.15
C TYR A 90 10.05 4.81 -1.91
N VAL A 91 9.14 5.10 -2.84
CA VAL A 91 9.05 6.38 -3.56
C VAL A 91 7.69 6.95 -3.23
N PRO A 92 7.61 8.11 -2.54
CA PRO A 92 6.34 8.71 -2.14
C PRO A 92 5.44 8.97 -3.34
N LYS A 93 4.16 8.69 -3.15
CA LYS A 93 3.12 9.03 -4.12
C LYS A 93 1.96 9.65 -3.39
N ARG A 94 1.31 10.59 -4.06
CA ARG A 94 0.08 11.20 -3.59
C ARG A 94 -0.94 10.11 -3.22
N ASP A 95 -1.60 10.31 -2.09
CA ASP A 95 -2.64 9.44 -1.52
C ASP A 95 -2.16 8.07 -1.03
N ASP A 96 -0.86 7.78 -1.00
CA ASP A 96 -0.35 6.59 -0.33
C ASP A 96 -0.49 6.75 1.20
N MET A 97 -0.94 5.68 1.87
CA MET A 97 -0.94 5.57 3.32
C MET A 97 0.40 5.00 3.79
N VAL A 98 1.05 5.65 4.74
CA VAL A 98 2.43 5.36 5.15
C VAL A 98 2.59 5.44 6.67
N LEU A 99 3.56 4.69 7.18
CA LEU A 99 4.01 4.78 8.57
C LEU A 99 5.23 5.67 8.67
N GLY A 100 5.21 6.67 9.55
CA GLY A 100 6.32 7.58 9.79
C GLY A 100 6.75 7.56 11.25
N ILE A 101 8.05 7.63 11.52
CA ILE A 101 8.59 7.85 12.87
C ILE A 101 8.98 9.31 13.00
N VAL A 102 8.53 9.99 14.06
CA VAL A 102 8.87 11.40 14.31
C VAL A 102 10.36 11.49 14.63
N GLU A 103 11.13 12.16 13.79
CA GLU A 103 12.55 12.43 14.05
C GLU A 103 12.71 13.70 14.87
N ASP A 104 12.02 14.76 14.46
CA ASP A 104 12.16 16.08 15.05
C ASP A 104 10.83 16.86 14.99
N ARG A 105 10.71 17.83 15.89
CA ARG A 105 9.55 18.71 16.01
C ARG A 105 9.95 20.14 15.68
N GLY A 106 9.56 20.59 14.49
CA GLY A 106 9.67 21.98 14.09
C GLY A 106 8.57 22.86 14.72
N PRO A 107 8.61 24.18 14.45
CA PRO A 107 7.61 25.12 14.96
C PRO A 107 6.23 24.92 14.31
N GLU A 108 6.19 24.58 13.02
CA GLU A 108 4.96 24.45 12.23
C GLU A 108 4.68 23.01 11.78
N ASN A 109 5.73 22.21 11.62
CA ASN A 109 5.67 20.86 11.06
C ASN A 109 6.49 19.86 11.89
N TYR A 110 6.02 18.62 11.95
CA TYR A 110 6.78 17.46 12.40
C TYR A 110 7.60 16.90 11.23
N ARG A 111 8.88 16.61 11.48
CA ARG A 111 9.73 15.89 10.53
C ARG A 111 9.63 14.39 10.81
N LEU A 112 9.16 13.64 9.82
CA LEU A 112 8.90 12.20 9.92
C LEU A 112 9.80 11.41 8.98
N ASN A 113 10.39 10.34 9.49
CA ASN A 113 11.03 9.33 8.68
C ASN A 113 9.98 8.38 8.09
N ILE A 114 9.68 8.56 6.81
CA ILE A 114 8.74 7.70 6.06
C ILE A 114 9.43 6.54 5.34
N PHE A 115 10.69 6.24 5.67
CA PHE A 115 11.50 5.21 5.02
C PHE A 115 11.62 5.36 3.49
N ALA A 116 11.53 6.60 3.01
CA ALA A 116 11.79 6.98 1.63
C ALA A 116 13.23 7.51 1.47
N SER A 117 13.53 8.12 0.32
CA SER A 117 14.81 8.80 0.11
C SER A 117 14.97 10.08 0.94
N ALA A 118 13.85 10.75 1.24
CA ALA A 118 13.79 12.00 1.97
C ALA A 118 12.75 11.85 3.09
N PRO A 119 12.88 12.62 4.19
CA PRO A 119 11.85 12.67 5.21
C PRO A 119 10.56 13.31 4.65
N GLY A 120 9.44 13.06 5.31
CA GLY A 120 8.19 13.76 5.07
C GLY A 120 7.91 14.79 6.16
N TYR A 121 7.16 15.83 5.81
CA TYR A 121 6.75 16.88 6.74
C TYR A 121 5.26 16.81 7.00
N LEU A 122 4.87 16.75 8.28
CA LEU A 122 3.49 16.73 8.72
C LEU A 122 3.14 18.02 9.48
N PRO A 123 2.31 18.90 8.91
CA PRO A 123 1.89 20.11 9.58
C PRO A 123 1.12 19.84 10.87
N HIS A 124 1.32 20.66 11.90
CA HIS A 124 0.64 20.52 13.19
C HIS A 124 -0.89 20.62 13.09
N LEU A 125 -1.39 21.29 12.04
CA LEU A 125 -2.82 21.49 11.77
C LEU A 125 -3.39 20.44 10.81
N ALA A 126 -2.56 19.55 10.23
CA ALA A 126 -2.99 18.55 9.27
C ALA A 126 -3.52 17.28 9.97
N PHE A 127 -4.34 17.45 10.99
CA PHE A 127 -5.03 16.37 11.71
C PHE A 127 -6.53 16.67 11.75
N ASP A 128 -7.36 15.64 11.69
CA ASP A 128 -8.81 15.80 11.74
C ASP A 128 -9.25 16.37 13.09
N GLY A 129 -9.70 17.63 13.12
CA GLY A 129 -10.11 18.35 14.34
C GLY A 129 -9.02 19.23 14.98
N ALA A 130 -7.82 19.31 14.41
CA ALA A 130 -6.76 20.17 14.93
C ALA A 130 -7.06 21.67 14.70
N SER A 131 -6.77 22.48 15.72
CA SER A 131 -6.82 23.95 15.67
C SER A 131 -5.55 24.55 16.27
N LYS A 132 -5.31 25.86 16.08
CA LYS A 132 -4.14 26.54 16.67
C LYS A 132 -4.08 26.40 18.21
N ARG A 133 -5.24 26.29 18.87
CA ARG A 133 -5.36 26.10 20.32
C ARG A 133 -5.18 24.64 20.72
N ASN A 134 -5.76 23.71 19.95
CA ASN A 134 -5.75 22.28 20.25
C ASN A 134 -5.05 21.50 19.13
N LYS A 135 -3.75 21.25 19.31
CA LYS A 135 -2.89 20.53 18.36
C LYS A 135 -2.33 19.26 19.00
N PRO A 136 -2.23 18.14 18.26
CA PRO A 136 -1.63 16.92 18.78
C PRO A 136 -0.16 17.15 19.11
N VAL A 137 0.28 16.63 20.25
CA VAL A 137 1.65 16.76 20.74
C VAL A 137 2.35 15.42 20.57
N LEU A 138 3.09 15.28 19.47
CA LEU A 138 3.86 14.08 19.16
C LEU A 138 5.28 14.21 19.72
N ARG A 139 5.81 13.13 20.29
CA ARG A 139 7.20 13.08 20.78
C ARG A 139 8.12 12.55 19.68
N ALA A 140 9.40 12.91 19.74
CA ALA A 140 10.41 12.25 18.92
C ALA A 140 10.42 10.74 19.24
N GLY A 141 10.48 9.91 18.21
CA GLY A 141 10.33 8.46 18.29
C GLY A 141 8.90 7.95 18.22
N SER A 142 7.87 8.81 18.30
CA SER A 142 6.48 8.39 18.12
C SER A 142 6.23 7.87 16.71
N LEU A 143 5.48 6.77 16.60
CA LEU A 143 5.04 6.21 15.32
C LEU A 143 3.71 6.85 14.91
N VAL A 144 3.60 7.27 13.67
CA VAL A 144 2.43 7.96 13.12
C VAL A 144 1.98 7.26 11.85
N TYR A 145 0.68 6.98 11.75
CA TYR A 145 0.05 6.56 10.51
C TYR A 145 -0.57 7.77 9.81
N CYS A 146 -0.12 8.03 8.58
CA CYS A 146 -0.48 9.23 7.83
C CYS A 146 -0.65 8.94 6.34
N ARG A 147 -1.20 9.90 5.61
CA ARG A 147 -1.36 9.86 4.15
C ARG A 147 -0.45 10.90 3.52
N VAL A 148 0.09 10.59 2.34
CA VAL A 148 0.86 11.54 1.54
C VAL A 148 -0.09 12.53 0.85
N ALA A 149 -0.01 13.80 1.19
CA ALA A 149 -0.83 14.87 0.60
C ALA A 149 -0.23 15.36 -0.72
N LEU A 150 1.07 15.66 -0.71
CA LEU A 150 1.82 16.14 -1.86
C LEU A 150 3.09 15.30 -2.00
N ALA A 151 3.31 14.79 -3.21
CA ALA A 151 4.55 14.14 -3.59
C ALA A 151 5.00 14.73 -4.93
N CYS A 152 6.13 15.42 -4.93
CA CYS A 152 6.80 15.93 -6.11
C CYS A 152 8.27 15.51 -6.09
N ILE A 153 8.92 15.49 -7.25
CA ILE A 153 10.35 15.15 -7.32
C ILE A 153 11.24 16.30 -6.83
N ASP A 154 10.80 17.54 -7.02
CA ASP A 154 11.56 18.75 -6.70
C ASP A 154 11.17 19.39 -5.36
N VAL A 155 10.14 18.86 -4.70
CA VAL A 155 9.59 19.40 -3.45
C VAL A 155 9.54 18.30 -2.41
N ASP A 156 9.83 18.66 -1.16
CA ASP A 156 9.70 17.75 -0.03
C ASP A 156 8.29 17.16 0.08
N THR A 157 8.21 15.93 0.59
CA THR A 157 6.94 15.22 0.68
C THR A 157 6.10 15.76 1.84
N GLU A 158 4.90 16.25 1.55
CA GLU A 158 3.96 16.69 2.58
C GLU A 158 3.01 15.57 2.97
N LEU A 159 2.81 15.44 4.27
CA LEU A 159 1.98 14.42 4.90
C LEU A 159 0.75 15.07 5.52
N THR A 160 -0.31 14.29 5.63
CA THR A 160 -1.54 14.69 6.31
C THR A 160 -2.14 13.51 7.05
N CYS A 161 -2.69 13.78 8.23
CA CYS A 161 -3.50 12.85 9.02
C CYS A 161 -4.99 13.20 8.90
N THR A 162 -5.41 13.81 7.78
CA THR A 162 -6.81 14.10 7.50
C THR A 162 -7.43 13.06 6.57
N VAL A 163 -8.61 12.58 6.97
CA VAL A 163 -9.43 11.67 6.16
C VAL A 163 -10.13 12.46 5.06
N THR A 164 -9.73 12.21 3.82
CA THR A 164 -10.42 12.73 2.61
C THR A 164 -11.65 11.91 2.24
N GLN A 165 -11.66 10.62 2.56
CA GLN A 165 -12.74 9.68 2.25
C GLN A 165 -13.01 8.78 3.46
N GLY A 166 -14.23 8.84 4.00
CA GLY A 166 -14.64 8.03 5.15
C GLY A 166 -15.27 8.86 6.28
N ILE A 167 -15.52 8.19 7.42
CA ILE A 167 -16.08 8.83 8.62
C ILE A 167 -14.97 9.68 9.24
N LYS A 168 -15.16 11.00 9.22
CA LYS A 168 -14.28 11.92 9.95
C LYS A 168 -14.51 11.73 11.44
N LYS A 169 -13.51 11.21 12.13
CA LYS A 169 -13.47 11.12 13.59
C LYS A 169 -12.37 12.03 14.09
N ASP A 170 -12.66 12.74 15.18
CA ASP A 170 -11.72 13.68 15.79
C ASP A 170 -10.50 12.93 16.34
N TRP A 171 -9.30 13.48 16.13
CA TRP A 171 -8.04 12.88 16.59
C TRP A 171 -8.02 12.63 18.11
N MET A 172 -8.79 13.41 18.87
CA MET A 172 -8.86 13.30 20.34
C MET A 172 -9.52 12.00 20.82
N THR A 173 -10.40 11.37 20.04
CA THR A 173 -11.08 10.15 20.48
C THR A 173 -10.22 8.91 20.36
N GLY A 174 -9.07 8.99 19.67
CA GLY A 174 -8.22 7.84 19.36
C GLY A 174 -8.86 6.87 18.36
N GLU A 175 -10.02 7.21 17.80
CA GLU A 175 -10.70 6.43 16.77
C GLU A 175 -10.45 6.97 15.35
N SER A 176 -9.62 8.00 15.22
CA SER A 176 -9.23 8.53 13.92
C SER A 176 -8.43 7.47 13.15
N THR A 177 -8.71 7.32 11.86
CA THR A 177 -8.01 6.36 11.01
C THR A 177 -6.52 6.67 10.91
N PHE A 178 -6.15 7.94 11.00
CA PHE A 178 -4.78 8.43 11.00
C PHE A 178 -4.44 9.03 12.36
N GLY A 179 -3.17 9.01 12.73
CA GLY A 179 -2.72 9.54 14.02
C GLY A 179 -1.52 8.79 14.59
N GLU A 180 -1.24 9.06 15.86
CA GLU A 180 -0.19 8.37 16.61
C GLU A 180 -0.61 6.93 16.92
N LEU A 181 0.25 5.98 16.60
CA LEU A 181 0.10 4.58 16.99
C LEU A 181 0.86 4.34 18.29
N LYS A 182 0.14 3.92 19.33
CA LYS A 182 0.69 3.69 20.67
C LYS A 182 0.85 2.20 20.95
N GLY A 183 2.01 1.81 21.44
CA GLY A 183 2.33 0.41 21.75
C GLY A 183 2.86 -0.33 20.53
N GLY A 184 2.71 -1.65 20.52
CA GLY A 184 3.07 -2.52 19.41
C GLY A 184 4.55 -2.51 18.99
N THR A 185 4.80 -3.03 17.78
CA THR A 185 6.10 -3.03 17.12
C THR A 185 5.96 -2.66 15.66
N VAL A 186 6.96 -1.96 15.12
CA VAL A 186 7.07 -1.65 13.69
C VAL A 186 8.15 -2.51 13.07
N THR A 187 7.85 -3.13 11.92
CA THR A 187 8.79 -3.98 11.19
C THR A 187 8.79 -3.61 9.71
N ARG A 188 9.98 -3.64 9.10
CA ARG A 188 10.18 -3.35 7.67
C ARG A 188 9.78 -4.56 6.82
N CYS A 189 8.96 -4.34 5.80
CA CYS A 189 8.55 -5.31 4.77
C CYS A 189 9.09 -4.94 3.38
N SER A 190 9.10 -5.91 2.46
CA SER A 190 9.19 -5.61 1.03
C SER A 190 7.93 -4.88 0.56
N LEU A 191 8.05 -4.03 -0.47
CA LEU A 191 6.89 -3.30 -0.97
C LEU A 191 5.82 -4.21 -1.59
N GLY A 192 6.22 -5.37 -2.13
CA GLY A 192 5.28 -6.39 -2.62
C GLY A 192 4.47 -7.00 -1.49
N LEU A 193 5.10 -7.39 -0.38
CA LEU A 193 4.41 -7.91 0.79
C LEU A 193 3.41 -6.88 1.33
N CYS A 194 3.81 -5.62 1.48
CA CYS A 194 2.88 -4.62 2.00
C CYS A 194 1.69 -4.36 1.04
N ARG A 195 1.84 -4.56 -0.28
CA ARG A 195 0.70 -4.54 -1.23
C ARG A 195 -0.24 -5.73 -1.00
N GLN A 196 0.31 -6.94 -0.85
CA GLN A 196 -0.47 -8.15 -0.55
C GLN A 196 -1.21 -8.05 0.79
N LEU A 197 -0.61 -7.43 1.80
CA LEU A 197 -1.26 -7.22 3.11
C LEU A 197 -2.36 -6.16 3.08
N LEU A 198 -2.28 -5.20 2.15
CA LEU A 198 -3.32 -4.18 1.95
C LEU A 198 -4.48 -4.66 1.06
N ASP A 199 -4.32 -5.79 0.37
CA ASP A 199 -5.41 -6.40 -0.40
C ASP A 199 -6.48 -6.96 0.55
N LYS A 200 -7.75 -6.71 0.20
CA LYS A 200 -8.91 -7.11 1.01
C LYS A 200 -8.97 -8.62 1.25
N ASP A 201 -8.49 -9.39 0.27
CA ASP A 201 -8.50 -10.85 0.26
C ASP A 201 -7.16 -11.45 0.70
N CYS A 202 -6.44 -10.76 1.59
CA CYS A 202 -5.19 -11.27 2.14
C CYS A 202 -5.42 -12.53 2.99
N ARG A 203 -5.06 -13.70 2.45
CA ARG A 203 -5.26 -15.01 3.08
C ARG A 203 -4.60 -15.12 4.45
N VAL A 204 -3.37 -14.59 4.60
CA VAL A 204 -2.59 -14.69 5.84
C VAL A 204 -3.33 -14.01 7.00
N LEU A 205 -3.88 -12.82 6.76
CA LEU A 205 -4.66 -12.08 7.76
C LEU A 205 -5.97 -12.81 8.09
N GLN A 206 -6.66 -13.37 7.09
CA GLN A 206 -7.86 -14.18 7.31
C GLN A 206 -7.58 -15.43 8.14
N VAL A 207 -6.46 -16.12 7.89
CA VAL A 207 -6.05 -17.31 8.66
C VAL A 207 -5.73 -16.93 10.11
N LEU A 208 -5.02 -15.83 10.34
CA LEU A 208 -4.75 -15.32 11.70
C LEU A 208 -6.06 -14.99 12.45
N GLN A 209 -7.03 -14.37 11.77
CA GLN A 209 -8.34 -14.06 12.33
C GLN A 209 -9.15 -15.33 12.63
N LYS A 210 -9.15 -16.33 11.74
CA LYS A 210 -9.80 -17.64 11.97
C LYS A 210 -9.25 -18.37 13.20
N HIS A 211 -7.97 -18.19 13.49
CA HIS A 211 -7.33 -18.73 14.70
C HIS A 211 -7.64 -17.95 15.98
N GLY A 212 -8.45 -16.90 15.91
CA GLY A 212 -8.95 -16.17 17.08
C GLY A 212 -7.90 -15.33 17.79
N VAL A 213 -6.83 -14.94 17.09
CA VAL A 213 -5.77 -14.10 17.66
C VAL A 213 -6.23 -12.64 17.61
N PRO A 214 -6.44 -11.94 18.75
CA PRO A 214 -6.76 -10.52 18.73
C PRO A 214 -5.48 -9.71 18.49
N PHE A 215 -5.44 -8.98 17.39
CA PHE A 215 -4.34 -8.07 17.06
C PHE A 215 -4.84 -6.86 16.28
N GLU A 216 -4.08 -5.78 16.36
CA GLU A 216 -4.22 -4.60 15.51
C GLU A 216 -3.05 -4.58 14.53
N VAL A 217 -3.33 -4.27 13.27
CA VAL A 217 -2.32 -4.14 12.23
C VAL A 217 -2.54 -2.85 11.45
N ALA A 218 -1.48 -2.10 11.22
CA ALA A 218 -1.49 -0.97 10.28
C ALA A 218 -0.37 -1.19 9.26
N VAL A 219 -0.69 -1.13 7.97
CA VAL A 219 0.27 -1.41 6.89
C VAL A 219 0.53 -0.12 6.13
N GLY A 220 1.79 0.29 6.08
CA GLY A 220 2.24 1.40 5.27
C GLY A 220 2.71 0.92 3.89
N ARG A 221 2.30 1.63 2.83
CA ARG A 221 2.82 1.41 1.48
C ARG A 221 4.31 1.66 1.34
N ASN A 222 4.95 2.21 2.38
CA ASN A 222 6.36 2.54 2.44
C ASN A 222 7.29 1.39 2.86
N GLY A 223 6.81 0.15 2.89
CA GLY A 223 7.67 -0.97 3.24
C GLY A 223 7.73 -1.21 4.74
N ALA A 224 6.68 -0.87 5.48
CA ALA A 224 6.62 -1.06 6.92
C ALA A 224 5.20 -1.45 7.33
N PHE A 225 5.10 -2.26 8.37
CA PHE A 225 3.85 -2.56 9.02
C PHE A 225 4.02 -2.49 10.54
N TYR A 226 2.93 -2.18 11.21
CA TYR A 226 2.79 -2.07 12.64
C TYR A 226 1.90 -3.21 13.13
N VAL A 227 2.29 -3.86 14.22
CA VAL A 227 1.47 -4.90 14.89
C VAL A 227 1.39 -4.61 16.37
N ASN A 228 0.19 -4.69 16.92
CA ASN A 228 -0.06 -4.61 18.35
C ASN A 228 -0.96 -5.75 18.81
N ALA A 229 -0.62 -6.34 19.95
CA ALA A 229 -1.42 -7.37 20.59
C ALA A 229 -1.18 -7.34 22.10
N LYS A 230 -2.05 -7.99 22.88
CA LYS A 230 -1.95 -8.01 24.34
C LYS A 230 -0.68 -8.71 24.85
N ASP A 231 -0.24 -9.76 24.17
CA ASP A 231 0.94 -10.54 24.54
C ASP A 231 2.08 -10.31 23.53
N GLN A 232 3.27 -10.03 24.04
CA GLN A 232 4.49 -9.86 23.24
C GLN A 232 4.85 -11.13 22.46
N GLY A 233 4.60 -12.31 23.03
CA GLY A 233 4.82 -13.58 22.34
C GLY A 233 3.99 -13.69 21.06
N ILE A 234 2.75 -13.22 21.10
CA ILE A 234 1.84 -13.17 19.95
C ILE A 234 2.32 -12.14 18.92
N ILE A 235 2.79 -10.96 19.36
CA ILE A 235 3.34 -9.94 18.44
C ILE A 235 4.50 -10.54 17.63
N VAL A 236 5.44 -11.22 18.29
CA VAL A 236 6.59 -11.87 17.62
C VAL A 236 6.11 -12.97 16.66
N ALA A 237 5.07 -13.73 17.05
CA ALA A 237 4.45 -14.73 16.19
C ALA A 237 3.96 -14.11 14.87
N ILE A 238 3.16 -13.05 14.99
CA ILE A 238 2.52 -12.39 13.85
C ILE A 238 3.58 -11.78 12.94
N VAL A 239 4.57 -11.07 13.51
CA VAL A 239 5.67 -10.50 12.71
C VAL A 239 6.38 -11.59 11.91
N ASN A 240 6.71 -12.72 12.53
CA ASN A 240 7.36 -13.83 11.84
C ASN A 240 6.47 -14.45 10.76
N ILE A 241 5.17 -14.60 11.01
CA ILE A 241 4.21 -15.14 10.03
C ILE A 241 4.12 -14.21 8.82
N LEU A 242 3.97 -12.91 9.05
CA LEU A 242 3.86 -11.91 7.99
C LEU A 242 5.13 -11.85 7.16
N LEU A 243 6.31 -11.82 7.77
CA LEU A 243 7.57 -11.83 7.02
C LEU A 243 7.77 -13.11 6.20
N ASN A 244 7.40 -14.27 6.74
CA ASN A 244 7.54 -15.55 6.02
C ASN A 244 6.48 -15.73 4.92
N SER A 245 5.35 -15.04 5.01
CA SER A 245 4.29 -15.12 3.99
C SER A 245 4.71 -14.63 2.60
N GLU A 246 5.75 -13.79 2.50
CA GLU A 246 6.28 -13.34 1.21
C GLU A 246 6.82 -14.49 0.35
N MET A 247 7.36 -15.53 0.99
CA MET A 247 8.07 -16.63 0.33
C MET A 247 7.23 -17.91 0.22
N ILE A 248 6.01 -17.90 0.72
CA ILE A 248 5.17 -19.09 0.78
C ILE A 248 4.28 -19.17 -0.45
N GLN A 249 4.22 -20.37 -1.02
CA GLN A 249 3.34 -20.69 -2.13
C GLN A 249 1.89 -20.80 -1.64
N ASP A 250 0.96 -20.43 -2.52
CA ASP A 250 -0.48 -20.45 -2.29
C ASP A 250 -0.94 -21.79 -1.66
N GLY A 251 -1.59 -21.72 -0.48
CA GLY A 251 -2.22 -22.87 0.19
C GLY A 251 -1.48 -23.44 1.41
N SER A 252 -0.21 -23.06 1.63
CA SER A 252 0.57 -23.52 2.80
C SER A 252 0.50 -22.57 4.00
N GLU A 253 -0.27 -21.46 3.91
CA GLU A 253 -0.30 -20.42 4.94
C GLU A 253 -0.86 -20.94 6.28
N GLU A 254 -1.89 -21.79 6.23
CA GLU A 254 -2.52 -22.36 7.42
C GLU A 254 -1.58 -23.25 8.24
N GLN A 255 -0.78 -24.08 7.55
CA GLN A 255 0.16 -24.97 8.20
C GLN A 255 1.28 -24.17 8.88
N MET A 256 1.75 -23.11 8.22
CA MET A 256 2.77 -22.20 8.76
C MET A 256 2.26 -21.48 10.01
N VAL A 257 1.05 -20.91 9.96
CA VAL A 257 0.44 -20.24 11.13
C VAL A 257 0.29 -21.20 12.31
N LYS A 258 -0.24 -22.41 12.07
CA LYS A 258 -0.38 -23.46 13.11
C LYS A 258 0.97 -23.84 13.71
N PHE A 259 2.00 -24.00 12.89
CA PHE A 259 3.33 -24.36 13.35
C PHE A 259 3.97 -23.28 14.24
N VAL A 260 3.88 -22.00 13.82
CA VAL A 260 4.45 -20.88 14.57
C VAL A 260 3.73 -20.68 15.90
N LEU A 261 2.39 -20.72 15.90
CA LEU A 261 1.59 -20.59 17.14
C LEU A 261 1.87 -21.73 18.13
N LYS A 262 1.97 -22.98 17.65
CA LYS A 262 2.34 -24.14 18.48
C LYS A 262 3.75 -24.00 19.05
N SER A 263 4.69 -23.52 18.26
CA SER A 263 6.08 -23.31 18.69
C SER A 263 6.20 -22.31 19.83
N ILE A 264 5.36 -21.28 19.84
CA ILE A 264 5.35 -20.25 20.89
C ILE A 264 4.66 -20.76 22.15
N SER A 265 3.54 -21.47 22.02
CA SER A 265 2.89 -22.14 23.16
C SER A 265 3.85 -23.09 23.89
N ASN A 266 4.65 -23.86 23.14
CA ASN A 266 5.67 -24.76 23.70
C ASN A 266 6.80 -24.01 24.42
N ARG A 267 7.22 -22.82 23.94
CA ARG A 267 8.21 -21.99 24.64
C ARG A 267 7.66 -21.42 25.95
N HIS A 268 6.40 -20.99 25.94
CA HIS A 268 5.73 -20.48 27.15
C HIS A 268 5.64 -21.56 28.24
N ARG A 269 5.30 -22.80 27.87
CA ARG A 269 5.31 -23.96 28.79
C ARG A 269 6.70 -24.28 29.35
N ARG A 270 7.76 -24.17 28.54
CA ARG A 270 9.14 -24.38 29.00
C ARG A 270 9.62 -23.29 29.94
N SER A 271 9.26 -22.03 29.68
CA SER A 271 9.58 -20.90 30.56
C SER A 271 8.90 -21.01 31.93
N ALA A 272 7.65 -21.47 31.97
CA ALA A 272 6.91 -21.66 33.24
C ALA A 272 7.49 -22.80 34.11
N LEU A 273 8.12 -23.80 33.49
CA LEU A 273 8.80 -24.90 34.19
C LEU A 273 10.20 -24.54 34.71
N LEU A 274 10.76 -23.41 34.29
CA LEU A 274 12.12 -22.93 34.63
C LEU A 274 12.11 -21.74 35.61
N ALA A 275 10.94 -21.32 36.10
CA ALA A 275 10.87 -20.29 37.13
C ALA A 275 11.34 -20.89 38.48
N PRO A 276 12.43 -20.38 39.09
CA PRO A 276 12.84 -20.85 40.40
C PRO A 276 11.79 -20.44 41.44
N THR A 277 11.33 -21.42 42.22
CA THR A 277 10.52 -21.24 43.43
C THR A 277 11.24 -20.44 44.49
#